data_AF-A0A9E8MZX1-F1
#
_entry.id   AF-A0A9E8MZX1-F1
#
_cell.length_a   1.000
_cell.length_b   1.000
_cell.length_c   1.000
_cell.angle_alpha   90.00
_cell.angle_beta   90.00
_cell.angle_gamma   90.00
#
_symmetry.space_group_name_H-M   'P 1'
#
loop_
_entity.id
_entity.type
_entity.pdbx_description
1 polymer ?
#
loop_
_entity_poly.entity_id
_entity_poly.type
_entity_poly.pdbx_seq_one_letter_code
_entity_poly.pdbx_strand_id
1 'polypeptide(L)' 'MKQYHHLCCCVFTCSKKLVEGGQVAMQWELKNTWPTKITSTDLKSDGNEVAVDTLEMAHEQLIITNGS' A
#
# COMPACT_ATOMS: atom_id res chain seq x y z
N MET A 1 -9.94 -19.97 3.85
CA MET A 1 -8.58 -19.51 4.25
C MET A 1 -7.45 -20.16 3.43
N LYS A 2 -7.60 -20.36 2.11
CA LYS A 2 -6.61 -21.07 1.27
C LYS A 2 -6.14 -20.25 0.05
N GLN A 3 -5.81 -18.96 0.22
CA GLN A 3 -5.26 -18.15 -0.88
C GLN A 3 -4.04 -17.29 -0.50
N TYR A 4 -3.59 -17.33 0.76
CA TYR A 4 -2.51 -16.47 1.26
C TYR A 4 -1.13 -17.14 1.32
N HIS A 5 -1.02 -18.46 1.10
CA HIS A 5 0.24 -19.18 1.23
C HIS A 5 1.27 -18.87 0.12
N HIS A 6 0.83 -18.25 -0.99
CA HIS A 6 1.71 -17.88 -2.11
C HIS A 6 2.06 -16.38 -2.16
N LEU A 7 1.44 -15.53 -1.33
CA LEU A 7 1.70 -14.09 -1.31
C LEU A 7 2.86 -13.70 -0.38
N CYS A 8 3.27 -14.60 0.53
CA CYS A 8 4.37 -14.35 1.47
C CYS A 8 5.75 -14.21 0.79
N CYS A 9 5.93 -14.76 -0.43
CA CYS A 9 7.22 -14.68 -1.15
C CYS A 9 7.35 -13.48 -2.09
N CYS A 10 6.28 -12.70 -2.29
CA CYS A 10 6.34 -11.59 -3.24
C CYS A 10 6.83 -10.32 -2.54
N VAL A 11 8.11 -10.02 -2.74
CA VAL A 11 8.77 -8.79 -2.28
C VAL A 11 8.61 -7.73 -3.37
N PHE A 12 8.06 -6.57 -3.00
CA PHE A 12 7.76 -5.46 -3.90
C PHE A 12 8.47 -4.16 -3.47
N THR A 13 8.58 -3.22 -4.41
CA THR A 13 8.95 -1.82 -4.12
C THR A 13 7.72 -0.94 -4.29
N CYS A 14 7.37 -0.16 -3.26
CA CYS A 14 6.23 0.77 -3.31
C CYS A 14 6.75 2.21 -3.27
N SER A 15 6.21 3.08 -4.13
CA SER A 15 6.61 4.50 -4.15
C SER A 15 5.38 5.41 -4.09
N LYS A 16 5.45 6.44 -3.25
CA LYS A 16 4.46 7.51 -3.13
C LYS A 16 5.13 8.85 -3.33
N LYS A 17 4.53 9.70 -4.14
CA LYS A 17 5.01 11.08 -4.39
C LYS A 17 3.92 12.07 -4.02
N LEU A 18 4.32 13.16 -3.37
CA LEU A 18 3.55 14.37 -3.14
C LEU A 18 4.12 15.44 -4.07
N VAL A 19 3.24 16.05 -4.88
CA VAL A 19 3.59 17.10 -5.84
C VAL A 19 2.79 18.34 -5.49
N GLU A 20 3.46 19.48 -5.41
CA GLU A 20 2.86 20.80 -5.21
C GLU A 20 3.38 21.76 -6.28
N GLY A 21 2.50 22.48 -6.98
CA GLY A 21 2.91 23.41 -8.04
C GLY A 21 3.65 22.77 -9.23
N GLY A 22 3.53 21.46 -9.43
CA GLY A 22 4.25 20.72 -10.48
C GLY A 22 5.66 20.28 -10.09
N GLN A 23 6.10 20.57 -8.86
CA GLN A 23 7.36 20.11 -8.30
C GLN A 23 7.10 19.01 -7.27
N VAL A 24 7.99 18.01 -7.22
CA VAL A 24 7.88 16.96 -6.20
C VAL A 24 8.28 17.57 -4.86
N ALA A 25 7.32 17.77 -3.96
CA ALA A 25 7.58 18.25 -2.62
C ALA A 25 8.19 17.15 -1.75
N MET A 26 7.63 15.93 -1.81
CA MET A 26 8.15 14.80 -1.05
C MET A 26 7.94 13.48 -1.80
N GLN A 27 8.90 12.56 -1.66
CA GLN A 27 8.81 11.21 -2.17
C GLN A 27 9.15 10.22 -1.05
N TRP A 28 8.32 9.19 -0.91
CA TRP A 28 8.52 8.05 -0.02
C TRP A 28 8.69 6.79 -0.88
N GLU A 29 9.75 6.04 -0.61
CA GLU A 29 10.03 4.77 -1.26
C GLU A 29 10.20 3.69 -0.18
N LEU A 30 9.34 2.68 -0.24
CA LEU A 30 9.37 1.50 0.60
C LEU A 30 10.05 0.38 -0.18
N LYS A 31 11.19 -0.10 0.31
CA LYS A 31 11.91 -1.23 -0.29
C LYS A 31 11.61 -2.52 0.45
N ASN A 32 11.66 -3.62 -0.31
CA ASN A 32 11.37 -4.97 0.15
C ASN A 32 10.10 -5.05 0.99
N THR A 33 8.98 -4.71 0.37
CA THR A 33 7.67 -4.66 1.02
C THR A 33 6.85 -5.89 0.66
N TRP A 34 6.21 -6.51 1.64
CA TRP A 34 5.32 -7.65 1.42
C TRP A 34 4.02 -7.50 2.21
N PRO A 35 2.90 -8.01 1.67
CA PRO A 35 1.61 -7.94 2.35
C PRO A 35 1.58 -8.88 3.56
N THR A 36 1.11 -8.38 4.71
CA THR A 36 0.95 -9.18 5.93
C THR A 36 -0.51 -9.56 6.17
N LYS A 37 -1.45 -8.68 5.78
CA LYS A 37 -2.88 -8.90 5.97
C LYS A 37 -3.68 -8.13 4.94
N ILE A 38 -4.75 -8.75 4.45
CA ILE A 38 -5.75 -8.10 3.60
C ILE A 38 -7.08 -8.19 4.31
N THR A 39 -7.67 -7.05 4.63
CA THR A 39 -9.02 -6.97 5.19
C THR A 39 -9.92 -6.41 4.10
N SER A 40 -10.78 -7.27 3.55
CA SER A 40 -11.77 -6.86 2.55
C SER A 40 -13.07 -6.46 3.24
N THR A 41 -13.78 -5.50 2.65
CA THR A 41 -15.07 -5.04 3.17
C THR A 41 -16.21 -5.97 2.76
N ASP A 42 -17.20 -6.09 3.64
CA ASP A 42 -18.38 -6.91 3.40
C ASP A 42 -19.30 -6.23 2.38
N LEU A 43 -19.47 -6.83 1.21
CA LEU A 43 -20.29 -6.30 0.13
C LEU A 43 -21.76 -6.58 0.41
N LYS A 44 -22.42 -5.69 1.15
CA LYS A 44 -23.86 -5.76 1.40
C LYS A 44 -24.63 -5.05 0.30
N SER A 45 -25.61 -5.73 -0.27
CA SER A 45 -26.41 -5.25 -1.42
C SER A 45 -27.28 -4.03 -1.13
N ASP A 46 -27.49 -3.68 0.15
CA ASP A 46 -28.37 -2.58 0.58
C ASP A 46 -27.59 -1.33 1.03
N GLY A 47 -26.26 -1.38 1.03
CA GLY A 47 -25.38 -0.31 1.51
C GLY A 47 -24.91 0.60 0.37
N ASN A 48 -25.12 1.91 0.49
CA ASN A 48 -24.64 2.91 -0.47
C ASN A 48 -23.19 3.36 -0.14
N GLU A 49 -22.46 2.54 0.62
CA GLU A 49 -21.09 2.81 1.04
C GLU A 49 -20.08 2.29 0.03
N VAL A 50 -18.99 3.04 -0.16
CA VAL A 50 -17.86 2.60 -0.97
C VAL A 50 -17.13 1.48 -0.24
N ALA A 51 -17.01 0.32 -0.88
CA ALA A 51 -16.18 -0.77 -0.41
C ALA A 51 -14.70 -0.36 -0.48
N VAL A 52 -14.07 -0.21 0.68
CA VAL A 52 -12.64 0.14 0.80
C VAL A 52 -11.89 -1.04 1.40
N ASP A 53 -11.07 -1.68 0.59
CA ASP A 53 -10.20 -2.75 1.08
C ASP A 53 -8.95 -2.18 1.75
N THR A 54 -8.60 -2.76 2.90
CA THR A 54 -7.39 -2.37 3.64
C THR A 54 -6.31 -3.42 3.45
N LEU A 55 -5.16 -3.00 2.91
CA LEU A 55 -3.95 -3.81 2.77
C LEU A 55 -2.91 -3.36 3.80
N GLU A 56 -2.52 -4.26 4.70
CA GLU A 56 -1.39 -4.07 5.59
C GLU A 56 -0.14 -4.70 4.96
N MET A 57 0.96 -3.95 5.00
CA MET A 57 2.24 -4.39 4.46
C MET A 57 3.35 -4.17 5.50
N ALA A 58 4.30 -5.11 5.55
CA ALA A 58 5.56 -4.92 6.23
C ALA A 58 6.64 -4.51 5.22
N HIS A 59 7.57 -3.67 5.65
CA HIS A 59 8.66 -3.17 4.83
C HIS A 59 9.98 -3.23 5.60
N GLU A 60 11.09 -3.44 4.89
CA GLU A 60 12.42 -3.45 5.52
C GLU A 60 13.01 -2.05 5.61
N GLN A 61 12.81 -1.23 4.58
CA GLN A 61 13.44 0.09 4.49
C GLN A 61 12.44 1.13 3.98
N LEU A 62 12.47 2.32 4.60
CA LEU A 62 11.76 3.51 4.18
C LEU A 62 12.78 4.59 3.83
N ILE A 63 12.76 5.05 2.58
CA ILE A 63 13.57 6.16 2.10
C ILE A 63 12.64 7.34 1.87
N ILE A 64 12.99 8.48 2.46
CA ILE A 64 12.27 9.73 2.30
C ILE A 64 13.19 10.72 1.60
N THR A 65 12.73 11.27 0.49
CA THR A 65 13.45 12.31 -0.26
C THR A 65 12.57 13.55 -0.30
N ASN A 66 13.10 14.66 0.21
CA ASN A 66 12.46 15.97 0.10
C ASN A 66 12.95 16.66 -1.17
N GLY A 67 12.03 17.17 -1.98
CA GLY A 67 12.38 18.00 -3.12
C GLY A 67 12.58 19.43 -2.63
N SER A 68 13.83 19.86 -2.60
CA SER A 68 14.22 21.25 -2.34
C SER A 68 13.85 22.17 -3.50
#